data_AF-A0A7D5N879-F1
#
_entry.id   AF-A0A7D5N879-F1
#
_cell.length_a   1.000
_cell.length_b   1.000
_cell.length_c   1.000
_cell.angle_alpha   90.00
_cell.angle_beta   90.00
_cell.angle_gamma   90.00
#
_symmetry.space_group_name_H-M   'P 1'
#
loop_
_entity.id
_entity.type
_entity.pdbx_description
1 polymer ?
#
loop_
_entity_poly.entity_id
_entity_poly.type
_entity_poly.pdbx_seq_one_letter_code
_entity_poly.pdbx_strand_id
1 'polypeptide(L)' 'MFQQGKFADAKTYIEQAVNLDEPDAVLLEHLGDVYYKLNDKQKAVEYWKKSLAKGNSDPTLQRKLNDETWYE' A
#
# COMPACT_ATOMS: atom_id res chain seq x y z
N MET A 1 -9.33 12.38 13.34
CA MET A 1 -9.90 13.16 12.21
C MET A 1 -8.83 13.75 11.30
N PHE A 2 -7.79 14.44 11.80
CA PHE A 2 -6.74 15.03 10.95
C PHE A 2 -5.93 14.04 10.07
N GLN A 3 -5.67 12.82 10.54
CA GLN A 3 -4.88 11.85 9.77
C GLN A 3 -5.72 11.16 8.67
N GLN A 4 -6.99 10.85 8.93
CA GLN A 4 -7.86 10.18 7.94
C GLN A 4 -8.08 11.04 6.69
N GLY A 5 -8.24 12.37 6.85
CA GLY A 5 -8.35 13.28 5.71
C GLY A 5 -7.08 13.27 4.85
N LYS A 6 -5.89 13.30 5.48
CA LYS A 6 -4.61 13.27 4.78
C LYS A 6 -4.35 11.94 4.07
N PHE A 7 -4.75 10.82 4.66
CA PHE A 7 -4.60 9.51 4.02
C PHE A 7 -5.57 9.33 2.84
N ALA A 8 -6.76 9.93 2.90
CA ALA A 8 -7.70 9.92 1.78
C ALA A 8 -7.15 10.70 0.59
N ASP A 9 -6.56 11.88 0.84
CA ASP A 9 -5.88 12.66 -0.20
C ASP A 9 -4.67 11.90 -0.76
N ALA A 10 -3.83 11.33 0.13
CA ALA A 10 -2.67 10.52 -0.28
C ALA A 10 -3.07 9.32 -1.13
N LYS A 11 -4.18 8.65 -0.79
CA LYS A 11 -4.74 7.56 -1.60
C LYS A 11 -5.05 8.06 -3.00
N THR A 12 -5.74 9.19 -3.16
CA THR A 12 -6.09 9.72 -4.49
C THR A 12 -4.84 10.03 -5.32
N TYR A 13 -3.81 10.65 -4.73
CA TYR A 13 -2.55 10.92 -5.44
C TYR A 13 -1.84 9.63 -5.87
N ILE A 14 -1.76 8.64 -4.98
CA ILE A 14 -1.06 7.38 -5.29
C ILE A 14 -1.86 6.53 -6.29
N GLU A 15 -3.19 6.51 -6.21
CA GLU A 15 -4.05 5.84 -7.20
C GLU A 15 -3.91 6.45 -8.59
N GLN A 16 -3.79 7.78 -8.67
CA GLN A 16 -3.52 8.45 -9.94
C GLN A 16 -2.13 8.08 -10.49
N ALA A 17 -1.10 8.08 -9.64
CA ALA A 17 0.26 7.67 -10.04
C ALA A 17 0.30 6.21 -10.54
N VAL A 18 -0.40 5.30 -9.86
CA VAL A 18 -0.51 3.88 -10.24
C VAL A 18 -1.25 3.67 -11.56
N ASN A 19 -2.16 4.58 -11.93
CA ASN A 19 -2.93 4.48 -13.18
C ASN A 19 -2.26 5.19 -14.37
N LEU A 20 -1.36 6.15 -14.12
CA LEU A 20 -0.72 6.95 -15.16
C LEU A 20 0.61 6.35 -15.62
N ASP A 21 1.30 5.62 -14.75
CA ASP A 21 2.60 5.00 -15.02
C ASP A 21 2.58 3.51 -14.67
N GLU A 22 3.60 2.78 -15.10
CA GLU A 22 3.81 1.41 -14.61
C GLU A 22 4.35 1.49 -13.16
N PRO A 23 3.51 1.29 -12.12
CA PRO A 23 3.92 1.60 -10.76
C PRO A 23 5.04 0.67 -10.33
N ASP A 24 6.10 1.20 -9.75
CA ASP A 24 7.13 0.34 -9.20
C ASP A 24 6.60 -0.47 -8.00
N ALA A 25 7.37 -1.49 -7.61
CA ALA A 25 6.96 -2.39 -6.55
C ALA A 25 6.85 -1.67 -5.19
N VAL A 26 7.61 -0.60 -4.97
CA VAL A 26 7.60 0.19 -3.72
C VAL A 26 6.36 1.07 -3.63
N LEU A 27 5.93 1.68 -4.73
CA LEU A 27 4.73 2.50 -4.81
C LEU A 27 3.47 1.67 -4.52
N LEU A 28 3.42 0.44 -5.03
CA LEU A 28 2.36 -0.51 -4.70
C LEU A 28 2.34 -0.87 -3.22
N GLU A 29 3.51 -1.02 -2.58
CA GLU A 29 3.58 -1.25 -1.14
C GLU A 29 3.05 -0.05 -0.34
N HIS A 30 3.50 1.16 -0.68
CA HIS A 30 3.05 2.39 -0.02
C HIS A 30 1.53 2.60 -0.18
N LEU A 31 0.97 2.24 -1.33
CA LEU A 31 -0.49 2.26 -1.51
C LEU A 31 -1.18 1.28 -0.55
N GLY A 32 -0.61 0.08 -0.37
CA GLY A 32 -1.10 -0.88 0.62
C GLY A 32 -1.06 -0.34 2.04
N ASP A 33 0.03 0.33 2.42
CA ASP A 33 0.18 0.97 3.72
C ASP A 33 -0.86 2.08 3.95
N VAL A 34 -1.11 2.91 2.94
CA VAL A 34 -2.15 3.95 3.00
C VAL A 34 -3.54 3.33 3.17
N TYR A 35 -3.86 2.28 2.42
CA TYR A 35 -5.11 1.55 2.58
C TYR A 35 -5.27 0.95 3.98
N TYR A 36 -4.20 0.42 4.56
CA TYR A 36 -4.21 -0.08 5.93
C TYR A 36 -4.52 1.03 6.93
N LYS A 37 -3.86 2.20 6.81
CA LYS A 37 -4.12 3.37 7.67
C LYS A 37 -5.52 3.97 7.51
N LEU A 38 -6.19 3.69 6.39
CA LEU A 38 -7.59 4.02 6.12
C LEU A 38 -8.58 2.97 6.65
N ASN A 39 -8.12 1.98 7.42
CA ASN A 39 -8.90 0.83 7.88
C ASN A 39 -9.41 -0.09 6.76
N ASP A 40 -8.88 0.02 5.54
CA ASP A 40 -9.19 -0.87 4.43
C ASP A 40 -8.13 -1.96 4.29
N LYS A 41 -8.17 -2.89 5.25
CA LYS A 41 -7.21 -4.00 5.36
C LYS A 41 -7.22 -4.92 4.15
N GLN A 42 -8.39 -5.12 3.53
CA GLN A 42 -8.53 -5.96 2.34
C GLN A 42 -7.73 -5.38 1.18
N LYS A 43 -7.89 -4.09 0.90
CA LYS A 43 -7.11 -3.44 -0.14
C LYS A 43 -5.63 -3.34 0.21
N ALA A 44 -5.28 -3.15 1.48
CA ALA A 44 -3.89 -3.16 1.92
C ALA A 44 -3.17 -4.45 1.46
N VAL A 45 -3.76 -5.60 1.80
CA VAL A 45 -3.23 -6.92 1.44
C VAL A 45 -3.20 -7.12 -0.08
N GLU A 46 -4.22 -6.63 -0.81
CA GLU A 46 -4.22 -6.70 -2.28
C GLU A 46 -3.02 -5.98 -2.89
N TYR A 47 -2.74 -4.75 -2.46
CA TYR A 47 -1.64 -3.96 -2.99
C TYR A 47 -0.27 -4.45 -2.53
N TRP A 48 -0.15 -4.97 -1.31
CA TRP A 48 1.06 -5.66 -0.86
C TRP A 48 1.36 -6.91 -1.70
N LYS A 49 0.34 -7.68 -2.10
CA LYS A 49 0.51 -8.81 -3.02
C LYS A 49 0.95 -8.37 -4.42
N LYS A 50 0.38 -7.27 -4.93
CA LYS A 50 0.80 -6.68 -6.22
C LYS A 50 2.26 -6.22 -6.18
N SER A 51 2.66 -5.57 -5.09
CA SER A 51 4.03 -5.17 -4.81
C SER A 51 4.99 -6.38 -4.85
N LEU A 52 4.65 -7.44 -4.12
CA LEU A 52 5.44 -8.68 -4.10
C LEU A 52 5.55 -9.31 -5.51
N ALA A 53 4.44 -9.37 -6.25
CA ALA A 53 4.40 -9.91 -7.61
C ALA A 53 5.25 -9.09 -8.61
N LYS A 54 5.45 -7.80 -8.34
CA LYS A 54 6.30 -6.91 -9.14
C LYS A 54 7.78 -6.98 -8.77
N GLY A 55 8.15 -7.87 -7.85
CA GLY A 55 9.53 -8.13 -7.45
C GLY A 55 9.99 -7.34 -6.22
N ASN A 56 9.07 -6.77 -5.44
CA ASN A 56 9.43 -6.22 -4.14
C ASN A 56 9.92 -7.36 -3.23
N SER A 57 11.21 -7.32 -2.89
CA SER A 57 11.86 -8.30 -2.03
C SER A 57 12.05 -7.81 -0.59
N ASP A 58 11.33 -6.76 -0.18
CA ASP A 58 11.43 -6.23 1.17
C ASP A 58 10.96 -7.30 2.20
N PRO A 59 11.82 -7.68 3.15
CA PRO A 59 11.43 -8.63 4.20
C PRO A 59 10.25 -8.13 5.05
N THR A 60 10.07 -6.82 5.18
CA THR A 60 8.93 -6.24 5.91
C THR A 60 7.62 -6.45 5.16
N LEU A 61 7.61 -6.38 3.82
CA LEU A 61 6.42 -6.69 3.01
C LEU A 61 5.91 -8.12 3.25
N GLN A 62 6.83 -9.08 3.32
CA GLN A 62 6.47 -10.48 3.61
C GLN A 62 5.84 -10.61 5.01
N ARG A 63 6.35 -9.88 6.01
CA ARG A 63 5.77 -9.84 7.36
C ARG A 63 4.40 -9.16 7.37
N LYS A 64 4.27 -8.03 6.66
CA LYS A 64 2.99 -7.31 6.48
C LYS A 64 1.91 -8.22 5.92
N LEU A 65 2.25 -9.06 4.94
CA LEU A 65 1.34 -10.03 4.34
C LEU A 65 0.99 -11.22 5.27
N ASN A 66 1.96 -11.73 6.02
CA ASN A 66 1.74 -12.88 6.91
C ASN A 66 0.87 -12.50 8.12
N ASP A 67 1.17 -11.36 8.73
CA ASP A 67 0.48 -10.87 9.92
C ASP A 67 -0.72 -9.99 9.55
N GLU A 68 -0.90 -9.75 8.24
CA GLU A 68 -1.86 -8.81 7.66
C GLU A 68 -1.86 -7.45 8.39
N THR A 69 -0.70 -6.99 8.85
CA THR A 69 -0.58 -5.78 9.67
C THR A 69 0.55 -4.90 9.19
N TRP A 70 0.44 -3.61 9.44
CA TRP A 70 1.47 -2.66 9.05
C TRP A 70 2.63 -2.64 10.05
N TYR A 71 3.85 -2.54 9.52
CA TYR A 71 5.10 -2.34 10.24
C TYR A 71 5.83 -1.12 9.67
N GLU A 72 6.47 -0.35 10.55
CA GLU A 72 7.35 0.79 10.20
C GLU A 72 8.76 0.33 9.86
#